data_AF-A0A1V5GST1-F1
#
_entry.id   AF-A0A1V5GST1-F1
#
_cell.length_a   1.000
_cell.length_b   1.000
_cell.length_c   1.000
_cell.angle_alpha   90.00
_cell.angle_beta   90.00
_cell.angle_gamma   90.00
#
_symmetry.space_group_name_H-M   'P 1'
#
loop_
_entity.id
_entity.type
_entity.pdbx_description
1 polymer ?
#
loop_
_entity_poly.entity_id
_entity_poly.type
_entity_poly.pdbx_seq_one_letter_code
_entity_poly.pdbx_strand_id
1 'polypeptide(L)'
;MRESLAPGGRIVFAALIEGTLAELAECYRAAAGRSMPALALWSAARCQRALEGAGFAFERFECETLRIGYADAWDVMRSIKRIGATLGGRGPTPALSPRQIEALAMEYTNRFRAAEGGVSASYRVAFGAAFPRA
;
A
#
# COMPACT_ATOMS: atom_id res chain seq x y z
N MET A 1 3.75 -22.90 -5.08
CA MET A 1 3.46 -22.01 -6.24
C MET A 1 4.22 -22.45 -7.48
N ARG A 2 5.56 -22.55 -7.46
CA ARG A 2 6.33 -23.07 -8.61
C ARG A 2 5.92 -24.50 -9.03
N GLU A 3 5.79 -25.39 -8.06
CA GLU A 3 5.40 -26.81 -8.28
C GLU A 3 3.95 -26.99 -8.76
N SER A 4 3.14 -25.93 -8.71
CA SER A 4 1.73 -25.93 -9.13
C SER A 4 1.56 -25.43 -10.56
N LEU A 5 2.64 -24.98 -11.22
CA LEU A 5 2.60 -24.50 -12.59
C LEU A 5 2.80 -25.68 -13.54
N ALA A 6 1.96 -25.75 -14.57
CA ALA A 6 2.23 -26.61 -15.71
C ALA A 6 3.55 -26.18 -16.39
N PRO A 7 4.23 -27.07 -17.14
CA PRO A 7 5.39 -26.71 -17.94
C PRO A 7 5.11 -25.49 -18.83
N GLY A 8 5.99 -24.49 -18.80
CA GLY A 8 5.80 -23.21 -19.51
C GLY A 8 4.79 -22.24 -18.88
N GLY A 9 4.25 -22.59 -17.72
CA GLY A 9 3.30 -21.75 -16.98
C GLY A 9 3.92 -20.43 -16.49
N ARG A 10 3.09 -19.39 -16.45
CA ARG A 10 3.43 -18.07 -15.94
C ARG A 10 2.65 -17.75 -14.68
N ILE A 11 3.23 -16.91 -13.82
CA ILE A 11 2.52 -16.21 -12.77
C ILE A 11 2.32 -14.75 -13.20
N VAL A 12 1.14 -14.21 -12.94
CA VAL A 12 0.84 -12.79 -13.11
C VAL A 12 0.29 -12.28 -11.78
N PHE A 13 0.79 -11.14 -11.31
CA PHE A 13 0.37 -10.58 -10.03
C PHE A 13 0.30 -9.06 -10.05
N ALA A 14 -0.49 -8.55 -9.11
CA ALA A 14 -0.51 -7.16 -8.67
C ALA A 14 -0.37 -7.15 -7.15
N ALA A 15 0.61 -6.44 -6.62
CA ALA A 15 0.87 -6.39 -5.18
C ALA A 15 1.05 -4.95 -4.70
N LEU A 16 0.40 -4.60 -3.58
CA LEU A 16 0.66 -3.32 -2.91
C LEU A 16 2.09 -3.31 -2.36
N ILE A 17 2.78 -2.20 -2.58
CA ILE A 17 4.18 -2.00 -2.16
C ILE A 17 4.33 -0.75 -1.30
N GLU A 18 5.51 -0.61 -0.70
CA GLU A 18 5.93 0.60 0.02
C GLU A 18 5.63 1.89 -0.77
N GLY A 19 5.12 2.90 -0.06
CA GLY A 19 4.65 4.17 -0.62
C GLY A 19 3.13 4.24 -0.82
N THR A 20 2.40 3.14 -0.61
CA THR A 20 0.94 3.14 -0.53
C THR A 20 0.45 4.00 0.64
N LEU A 21 -0.57 4.82 0.39
CA LEU A 21 -1.19 5.76 1.34
C LEU A 21 -0.20 6.77 1.93
N ALA A 22 0.70 7.31 1.11
CA ALA A 22 1.65 8.34 1.54
C ALA A 22 0.96 9.57 2.14
N GLU A 23 -0.20 9.96 1.57
CA GLU A 23 -1.04 11.06 2.05
C GLU A 23 -1.44 10.88 3.51
N LEU A 24 -1.81 9.64 3.87
CA LEU A 24 -2.23 9.31 5.22
C LEU A 24 -1.05 9.39 6.20
N ALA A 25 0.12 8.91 5.79
CA ALA A 25 1.33 8.99 6.62
C ALA A 25 1.74 10.45 6.89
N GLU A 26 1.58 11.34 5.91
CA GLU A 26 1.82 12.78 6.06
C GLU A 26 0.84 13.42 7.04
N CYS A 27 -0.47 13.22 6.85
CA CYS A 27 -1.49 13.79 7.73
C CYS A 27 -1.42 13.19 9.15
N TYR A 28 -1.05 11.93 9.29
CA TYR A 28 -0.85 11.30 10.59
C TYR A 28 0.24 12.03 11.38
N ARG A 29 1.37 12.38 10.73
CA ARG A 29 2.45 13.12 11.39
C ARG A 29 1.98 14.49 11.88
N ALA A 30 1.19 15.19 11.06
CA ALA A 30 0.63 16.49 11.43
C ALA A 30 -0.35 16.38 12.61
N ALA A 31 -1.25 15.40 12.60
CA ALA A 31 -2.28 15.23 13.63
C ALA A 31 -1.77 14.63 14.94
N ALA A 32 -0.83 13.68 14.87
CA ALA A 32 -0.35 12.92 16.01
C ALA A 32 0.99 13.41 16.59
N GLY A 33 1.69 14.31 15.89
CA GLY A 33 3.03 14.79 16.27
C GLY A 33 4.12 13.71 16.19
N ARG A 34 3.84 12.56 15.57
CA ARG A 34 4.75 11.42 15.43
C ARG A 34 4.50 10.69 14.11
N SER A 35 5.49 9.96 13.61
CA SER A 35 5.34 9.19 12.38
C SER A 35 4.27 8.09 12.52
N MET A 36 3.50 7.88 11.44
CA MET A 36 2.62 6.73 11.32
C MET A 36 3.45 5.45 11.37
N PRO A 37 2.98 4.38 12.04
CA PRO A 37 3.56 3.07 11.83
C PRO A 37 3.51 2.72 10.35
N ALA A 38 4.60 2.14 9.84
CA ALA A 38 4.61 1.68 8.46
C ALA A 38 3.50 0.65 8.23
N LEU A 39 2.85 0.73 7.07
CA LEU A 39 2.10 -0.41 6.56
C LEU A 39 3.11 -1.52 6.30
N ALA A 40 2.82 -2.75 6.71
CA ALA A 40 3.70 -3.91 6.54
C ALA A 40 3.77 -4.39 5.07
N LEU A 41 4.10 -3.49 4.15
CA LEU A 41 4.24 -3.72 2.71
C LEU A 41 5.72 -3.83 2.35
N TRP A 42 6.02 -4.67 1.37
CA TRP A 42 7.39 -4.82 0.87
C TRP A 42 7.72 -3.74 -0.16
N SER A 43 8.98 -3.32 -0.23
CA SER A 43 9.48 -2.57 -1.38
C SER A 43 9.41 -3.39 -2.68
N ALA A 44 9.29 -2.69 -3.81
CA ALA A 44 9.33 -3.32 -5.14
C ALA A 44 10.56 -4.22 -5.32
N ALA A 45 11.74 -3.72 -4.92
CA ALA A 45 12.99 -4.47 -5.02
C ALA A 45 13.00 -5.72 -4.13
N ARG A 46 12.35 -5.68 -2.96
CA ARG A 46 12.19 -6.86 -2.11
C ARG A 46 11.24 -7.88 -2.75
N CYS A 47 10.12 -7.45 -3.35
CA CYS A 47 9.22 -8.32 -4.08
C CYS A 47 9.94 -9.02 -5.25
N GLN A 48 10.68 -8.26 -6.06
CA GLN A 48 11.42 -8.78 -7.20
C GLN A 48 12.47 -9.82 -6.76
N ARG A 49 13.32 -9.48 -5.78
CA ARG A 49 14.34 -10.40 -5.26
C ARG A 49 13.75 -11.66 -4.64
N ALA A 50 12.60 -11.55 -3.97
CA ALA A 50 11.93 -12.71 -3.37
C ALA A 50 11.47 -13.71 -4.44
N LEU A 51 10.93 -13.23 -5.56
CA LEU A 51 10.51 -14.07 -6.68
C LEU A 51 11.71 -14.65 -7.44
N GLU A 52 12.75 -13.85 -7.69
CA GLU A 52 14.00 -14.34 -8.28
C GLU A 52 14.65 -15.42 -7.42
N GLY A 53 14.73 -15.21 -6.10
CA GLY A 53 15.24 -16.20 -5.13
C GLY A 53 14.38 -17.46 -5.04
N ALA A 54 13.08 -17.37 -5.35
CA ALA A 54 12.19 -18.53 -5.49
C ALA A 54 12.33 -19.26 -6.84
N GLY A 55 13.28 -18.85 -7.68
CA GLY A 55 13.57 -19.49 -8.96
C GLY A 55 12.69 -19.00 -10.09
N PHE A 56 12.15 -17.78 -10.04
CA PHE A 56 11.45 -17.17 -11.16
C PHE A 56 12.38 -16.22 -11.96
N ALA A 57 12.03 -15.99 -13.22
CA ALA A 57 12.54 -14.90 -14.05
C ALA A 57 11.36 -14.04 -14.51
N PHE A 58 11.58 -12.73 -14.61
CA PHE A 58 10.55 -11.79 -15.01
C PHE A 58 10.54 -11.58 -16.52
N GLU A 59 9.36 -11.68 -17.11
CA GLU A 59 9.09 -11.19 -18.47
C GLU A 59 8.80 -9.68 -18.42
N ARG A 60 8.06 -9.25 -17.39
CA ARG A 60 7.73 -7.85 -17.12
C ARG A 60 7.61 -7.62 -15.62
N PHE A 61 8.13 -6.50 -15.15
CA PHE A 61 7.93 -6.03 -13.78
C PHE A 61 7.89 -4.50 -13.77
N GLU A 62 6.75 -3.95 -13.38
CA GLU A 62 6.50 -2.51 -13.43
C GLU A 62 5.86 -2.04 -12.13
N CYS A 63 6.06 -0.77 -11.81
CA CYS A 63 5.51 -0.14 -10.63
C CYS A 63 4.72 1.08 -11.03
N GLU A 64 3.48 1.15 -10.58
CA GLU A 64 2.60 2.29 -10.85
C GLU A 64 2.00 2.83 -9.55
N THR A 65 1.59 4.10 -9.60
CA THR A 65 0.82 4.72 -8.53
C THR A 65 -0.61 4.92 -9.02
N LEU A 66 -1.54 4.13 -8.47
CA LEU A 66 -2.95 4.24 -8.75
C LEU A 66 -3.59 5.23 -7.78
N ARG A 67 -4.33 6.20 -8.31
CA ARG A 67 -5.09 7.15 -7.50
C ARG A 67 -6.56 6.76 -7.47
N ILE A 68 -7.10 6.57 -6.28
CA ILE A 68 -8.48 6.14 -6.07
C ILE A 68 -9.24 7.22 -5.32
N GLY A 69 -10.41 7.59 -5.83
CA GLY A 69 -11.32 8.54 -5.18
C GLY A 69 -12.13 7.88 -4.06
N TYR A 70 -12.38 8.64 -3.01
CA TYR A 70 -13.15 8.27 -1.83
C TYR A 70 -14.12 9.38 -1.48
N ALA A 71 -15.28 9.05 -0.89
CA ALA A 71 -16.28 10.07 -0.55
C ALA A 71 -15.75 10.99 0.56
N ASP A 72 -15.00 10.45 1.51
CA ASP A 72 -14.35 11.22 2.57
C ASP A 72 -13.05 10.56 3.09
N ALA A 73 -12.35 11.26 3.97
CA ALA A 73 -11.14 10.76 4.62
C ALA A 73 -11.39 9.53 5.52
N TRP A 74 -12.61 9.35 6.02
CA TRP A 74 -12.97 8.18 6.84
C TRP A 74 -13.04 6.91 6.01
N ASP A 75 -13.51 6.99 4.77
CA ASP A 75 -13.47 5.86 3.84
C ASP A 75 -12.03 5.43 3.51
N VAL A 76 -11.10 6.39 3.38
CA VAL A 76 -9.66 6.10 3.22
C VAL A 76 -9.13 5.37 4.45
N MET A 77 -9.41 5.87 5.66
CA MET A 77 -8.96 5.21 6.88
C MET A 77 -9.55 3.80 7.05
N ARG A 78 -10.80 3.59 6.61
CA ARG A 78 -11.43 2.27 6.57
C ARG A 78 -10.84 1.35 5.51
N SER A 79 -10.29 1.89 4.41
CA SER A 79 -9.68 1.08 3.34
C SER A 79 -8.46 0.30 3.83
N ILE A 80 -7.70 0.83 4.80
CA ILE A 80 -6.50 0.20 5.38
C ILE A 80 -6.83 -1.22 5.88
N LYS A 81 -7.92 -1.36 6.64
CA LYS A 81 -8.35 -2.66 7.17
C LYS A 81 -8.80 -3.60 6.05
N ARG A 82 -9.39 -3.08 4.97
CA ARG A 82 -9.89 -3.87 3.83
C ARG A 82 -8.77 -4.44 2.97
N ILE A 83 -7.66 -3.73 2.80
CA ILE A 83 -6.51 -4.20 2.01
C ILE A 83 -5.64 -5.22 2.78
N GLY A 84 -6.06 -5.65 3.97
CA GLY A 84 -5.29 -6.56 4.83
C GLY A 84 -3.99 -5.95 5.35
N ALA A 85 -3.79 -4.63 5.16
CA ALA A 85 -2.63 -3.95 5.66
C ALA A 85 -2.79 -3.75 7.16
N THR A 86 -1.85 -4.31 7.92
CA THR A 86 -1.71 -3.99 9.33
C THR A 86 -0.74 -2.82 9.46
N LEU A 87 -1.08 -1.87 10.34
CA LEU A 87 -0.11 -0.91 10.86
C LEU A 87 0.89 -1.72 11.70
N GLY A 88 2.09 -1.94 11.15
CA GLY A 88 2.98 -3.01 11.60
C GLY A 88 4.43 -2.58 11.58
N GLY A 89 4.89 -2.09 12.73
CA GLY A 89 6.29 -2.14 13.16
C GLY A 89 6.44 -3.16 14.30
N ARG A 90 7.69 -3.51 14.69
CA ARG A 90 7.96 -4.35 15.86
C ARG A 90 7.54 -3.63 17.15
N GLY A 91 6.28 -3.75 17.58
CA GLY A 91 5.81 -3.30 18.89
C GLY A 91 4.41 -2.65 18.92
N PRO A 92 3.83 -2.47 20.11
CA PRO A 92 2.54 -1.79 20.27
C PRO A 92 2.66 -0.33 19.83
N THR A 93 1.85 0.06 18.84
CA THR A 93 1.70 1.48 18.51
C THR A 93 0.62 2.06 19.41
N PRO A 94 0.86 3.22 20.07
CA PRO A 94 -0.21 3.89 20.81
C PRO A 94 -1.35 4.26 19.86
N ALA A 95 -2.59 3.94 20.25
CA ALA A 95 -3.76 4.36 19.52
C ALA A 95 -3.83 5.90 19.42
N LEU A 96 -4.47 6.39 18.36
CA LEU A 96 -4.83 7.81 18.28
C LEU A 96 -5.99 8.09 19.22
N SER A 97 -5.97 9.25 19.88
CA SER A 97 -7.16 9.73 20.60
C SER A 97 -8.24 10.17 19.62
N PRO A 98 -9.53 10.24 20.02
CA PRO A 98 -10.61 10.70 19.14
C PRO A 98 -10.32 12.04 18.47
N ARG A 99 -9.76 13.01 19.23
CA ARG A 99 -9.36 14.33 18.72
C ARG A 99 -8.26 14.23 17.64
N GLN A 100 -7.31 13.31 17.80
CA GLN A 100 -6.26 13.10 16.79
C GLN A 100 -6.81 12.45 15.53
N ILE A 101 -7.81 11.56 15.64
CA ILE A 101 -8.47 10.95 14.49
C ILE A 101 -9.28 12.01 13.72
N GLU A 102 -10.00 12.88 14.41
CA GLU A 102 -10.71 14.00 13.80
C GLU A 102 -9.75 14.97 13.11
N ALA A 103 -8.65 15.36 13.78
CA ALA A 103 -7.63 16.21 13.20
C ALA A 103 -6.98 15.57 11.95
N LEU A 104 -6.75 14.26 11.98
CA LEU A 104 -6.25 13.49 10.84
C LEU A 104 -7.23 13.55 9.66
N ALA A 105 -8.51 13.29 9.90
CA ALA A 105 -9.54 13.32 8.86
C ALA A 105 -9.68 14.71 8.23
N MET A 106 -9.66 15.76 9.06
CA MET A 106 -9.74 17.16 8.62
C MET A 106 -8.51 17.55 7.79
N GLU A 107 -7.30 17.24 8.27
CA GLU A 107 -6.07 17.54 7.56
C GLU A 107 -6.02 16.81 6.20
N TYR A 108 -6.43 15.54 6.17
CA TYR A 108 -6.52 14.77 4.94
C TYR A 108 -7.50 15.40 3.94
N THR A 109 -8.69 15.77 4.42
CA THR A 109 -9.72 16.40 3.59
C THR A 109 -9.25 17.73 3.01
N ASN A 110 -8.57 18.56 3.82
CA ASN A 110 -8.08 19.86 3.38
C ASN A 110 -6.96 19.75 2.33
N ARG A 111 -6.05 18.78 2.51
CA ARG A 111 -4.88 18.62 1.64
C ARG A 111 -5.15 17.85 0.35
N PHE A 112 -6.01 16.83 0.42
CA PHE A 112 -6.16 15.83 -0.64
C PHE A 112 -7.56 15.78 -1.24
N ARG A 113 -8.27 16.91 -1.20
CA ARG A 113 -9.57 17.09 -1.84
C ARG A 113 -9.47 16.80 -3.33
N ALA A 114 -10.35 15.95 -3.86
CA ALA A 114 -10.41 15.68 -5.29
C ALA A 114 -11.24 16.75 -6.03
N ALA A 115 -10.95 16.92 -7.32
CA ALA A 115 -11.61 17.94 -8.15
C ALA A 115 -13.13 17.74 -8.23
N GLU A 116 -13.58 16.48 -8.28
CA GLU A 116 -15.00 16.10 -8.38
C GLU A 116 -15.72 16.04 -7.02
N GLY A 117 -15.05 16.43 -5.94
CA GLY A 117 -15.50 16.24 -4.57
C GLY A 117 -14.90 14.99 -3.92
N GLY A 118 -15.04 14.91 -2.58
CA GLY A 118 -14.39 13.88 -1.78
C GLY A 118 -12.87 14.05 -1.70
N VAL A 119 -12.16 12.94 -1.52
CA VAL A 119 -10.69 12.91 -1.35
C VAL A 119 -10.05 11.84 -2.23
N SER A 120 -8.76 11.96 -2.51
CA SER A 120 -8.00 10.96 -3.28
C SER A 120 -6.94 10.28 -2.41
N ALA A 121 -6.69 9.00 -2.66
CA ALA A 121 -5.65 8.22 -2.00
C ALA A 121 -4.77 7.48 -3.03
N SER A 122 -3.46 7.47 -2.83
CA SER A 122 -2.52 6.81 -3.72
C SER A 122 -2.15 5.40 -3.24
N TYR A 123 -2.21 4.44 -4.14
CA TYR A 123 -1.78 3.05 -3.93
C TYR A 123 -0.60 2.78 -4.85
N ARG A 124 0.54 2.37 -4.29
CA ARG A 124 1.67 1.93 -5.10
C ARG A 124 1.56 0.44 -5.33
N VAL A 125 1.58 0.04 -6.59
CA VAL A 125 1.35 -1.34 -7.02
C VAL A 125 2.52 -1.80 -7.87
N ALA A 126 3.06 -2.97 -7.54
CA ALA A 126 3.95 -3.72 -8.42
C ALA A 126 3.12 -4.70 -9.25
N PHE A 127 3.21 -4.58 -10.57
CA PHE A 127 2.65 -5.52 -11.54
C PHE A 127 3.77 -6.38 -12.09
N GLY A 128 3.57 -7.69 -12.16
CA GLY A 128 4.60 -8.59 -12.67
C GLY A 128 4.04 -9.78 -13.42
N ALA A 129 4.76 -10.18 -14.45
CA ALA A 129 4.61 -11.45 -15.14
C ALA A 129 5.95 -12.20 -15.08
N ALA A 130 5.93 -13.43 -14.58
CA ALA A 130 7.14 -14.21 -14.35
C ALA A 130 6.93 -15.69 -14.66
N PHE A 131 8.02 -16.38 -14.96
CA PHE A 131 8.04 -17.81 -15.29
C PHE A 131 9.14 -18.53 -14.49
N PRO A 132 8.99 -19.82 -14.17
CA PRO A 132 10.04 -20.59 -13.51
C PRO A 132 11.31 -20.64 -14.36
N ARG A 133 12.48 -20.45 -13.73
CA ARG A 133 13.77 -20.78 -14.33
C ARG A 133 13.89 -22.29 -14.45
N ALA A 134 14.46 -22.75 -15.56
CA ALA A 134 14.83 -24.15 -15.77
C ALA A 134 15.93 -24.58 -14.79
#